data_AF-A0A7X8L1L3-F1
#
_entry.id   AF-A0A7X8L1L3-F1
#
_cell.length_a   1.000
_cell.length_b   1.000
_cell.length_c   1.000
_cell.angle_alpha   90.00
_cell.angle_beta   90.00
_cell.angle_gamma   90.00
#
_symmetry.space_group_name_H-M   'P 1'
#
loop_
_entity.id
_entity.type
_entity.pdbx_description
1 polymer ?
#
loop_
_entity_poly.entity_id
_entity_poly.type
_entity_poly.pdbx_seq_one_letter_code
_entity_poly.pdbx_strand_id
1 'polypeptide(L)' 'MADEKTLEQNRINRQALTNAKRVVVKVGTSSITYDNGRTNINNIDRLSRALSNQMNQDREMILVSSGAIAIGKSRLNV' A
#
# COMPACT_ATOMS: atom_id res chain seq x y z
N MET A 1 -0.77 6.82 25.53
CA MET A 1 -1.34 5.46 25.53
C MET A 1 -2.68 5.57 24.84
N ALA A 2 -2.98 4.74 23.82
CA ALA A 2 -4.32 4.78 23.21
C ALA A 2 -5.37 4.34 24.24
N ASP A 3 -6.53 4.97 24.24
CA ASP A 3 -7.63 4.59 25.14
C ASP A 3 -8.25 3.25 24.72
N GLU A 4 -8.98 2.63 25.65
CA GLU A 4 -9.58 1.31 25.48
C GLU A 4 -10.57 1.26 24.31
N LYS A 5 -11.31 2.35 24.05
CA LYS A 5 -12.23 2.42 22.89
C LYS A 5 -11.47 2.43 21.58
N THR A 6 -10.36 3.19 21.50
CA THR A 6 -9.49 3.19 20.32
C THR A 6 -8.91 1.80 20.03
N LEU A 7 -8.49 1.06 21.06
CA LEU A 7 -7.97 -0.29 20.89
C LEU A 7 -9.04 -1.27 20.39
N GLU A 8 -10.24 -1.20 20.94
CA GLU A 8 -11.34 -2.05 20.50
C GLU A 8 -11.77 -1.72 19.07
N GLN A 9 -11.85 -0.44 18.71
CA GLN A 9 -12.14 -0.02 17.34
C GLN A 9 -11.10 -0.54 16.35
N ASN A 10 -9.81 -0.51 16.72
CA ASN A 10 -8.75 -1.06 15.90
C ASN A 10 -8.89 -2.58 15.72
N ARG A 11 -9.30 -3.31 16.76
CA ARG A 11 -9.57 -4.76 16.69
C ARG A 11 -10.70 -5.05 15.71
N ILE A 12 -11.80 -4.33 15.81
CA ILE A 12 -12.95 -4.42 14.89
C ILE A 12 -12.50 -4.14 13.45
N ASN A 13 -11.75 -3.06 13.22
CA ASN A 13 -11.26 -2.70 11.89
C ASN A 13 -10.31 -3.77 11.31
N ARG A 14 -9.43 -4.35 12.13
CA ARG A 14 -8.53 -5.43 11.71
C ARG A 14 -9.31 -6.68 11.33
N GLN A 15 -10.33 -7.03 12.09
CA GLN A 15 -11.16 -8.20 11.79
C GLN A 15 -11.99 -7.99 10.53
N ALA A 16 -12.55 -6.79 10.33
CA ALA A 16 -13.24 -6.42 9.11
C ALA A 16 -12.33 -6.53 7.87
N LEU A 17 -11.08 -6.05 7.96
CA LEU A 17 -10.10 -6.18 6.88
C LEU A 17 -9.75 -7.66 6.58
N THR A 18 -9.56 -8.48 7.61
CA THR A 18 -9.28 -9.91 7.44
C THR A 18 -10.42 -10.63 6.74
N ASN A 19 -11.67 -10.25 6.96
CA ASN A 19 -12.83 -10.90 6.35
C ASN A 19 -13.26 -10.28 5.00
N ALA A 20 -12.63 -9.18 4.57
CA ALA A 20 -13.00 -8.49 3.35
C ALA A 20 -12.61 -9.28 2.09
N LYS A 21 -13.60 -9.52 1.21
CA LYS A 21 -13.39 -10.12 -0.12
C LYS A 21 -12.65 -9.16 -1.06
N ARG A 22 -13.01 -7.87 -1.05
CA ARG A 22 -12.39 -6.83 -1.88
C ARG A 22 -11.65 -5.82 -1.01
N VAL A 23 -10.40 -5.55 -1.36
CA VAL A 23 -9.53 -4.65 -0.60
C VAL A 23 -8.87 -3.64 -1.54
N VAL A 24 -9.03 -2.36 -1.21
CA VAL A 24 -8.31 -1.26 -1.87
C VAL A 24 -7.05 -0.95 -1.05
N VAL A 25 -5.89 -1.13 -1.66
CA VAL A 25 -4.59 -0.77 -1.06
C VAL A 25 -4.13 0.54 -1.65
N LYS A 26 -4.06 1.59 -0.80
CA LYS A 26 -3.47 2.87 -1.17
C LYS A 26 -2.00 2.89 -0.81
N VAL A 27 -1.14 3.25 -1.77
CA VAL A 27 0.29 3.48 -1.51
C VAL A 27 0.68 4.92 -1.85
N GLY A 28 1.46 5.54 -0.96
CA GLY A 28 1.99 6.89 -1.13
C GLY A 28 3.24 6.93 -1.99
N THR A 29 3.64 8.13 -2.42
CA THR A 29 4.88 8.34 -3.20
C THR A 29 6.11 7.76 -2.49
N SER A 30 6.26 8.02 -1.19
CA SER A 30 7.39 7.51 -0.38
C SER A 30 7.42 5.98 -0.23
N SER A 31 6.31 5.29 -0.48
CA SER A 31 6.28 3.83 -0.47
C SER A 31 6.91 3.23 -1.73
N ILE A 32 6.89 3.95 -2.85
CA ILE A 32 7.32 3.44 -4.17
C ILE A 32 8.46 4.23 -4.81
N THR A 33 8.96 5.26 -4.13
CA THR A 33 10.13 6.07 -4.52
C THR A 33 11.12 6.17 -3.36
N TYR A 34 12.37 6.45 -3.67
CA TYR A 34 13.35 6.97 -2.72
C TYR A 34 13.15 8.47 -2.53
N ASP A 35 13.78 9.05 -1.51
CA ASP A 35 13.68 10.49 -1.21
C ASP A 35 14.15 11.40 -2.37
N ASN A 36 15.02 10.88 -3.24
CA ASN A 36 15.47 11.57 -4.46
C ASN A 36 14.48 11.46 -5.65
N GLY A 37 13.27 10.94 -5.43
CA GLY A 37 12.24 10.79 -6.45
C GLY A 37 12.45 9.61 -7.41
N ARG A 38 13.58 8.89 -7.33
CA ARG A 38 13.82 7.69 -8.15
C ARG A 38 12.92 6.55 -7.68
N THR A 39 12.50 5.71 -8.61
CA THR A 39 11.67 4.54 -8.31
C THR A 39 12.37 3.56 -7.36
N ASN A 40 11.67 3.15 -6.31
CA ASN A 40 12.12 2.09 -5.41
C ASN A 40 11.56 0.75 -5.86
N ILE A 41 12.27 0.11 -6.80
CA ILE A 41 11.86 -1.16 -7.41
C ILE A 41 11.75 -2.29 -6.38
N ASN A 42 12.59 -2.30 -5.35
CA ASN A 42 12.55 -3.32 -4.30
C ASN A 42 11.24 -3.26 -3.50
N ASN A 43 10.76 -2.06 -3.16
CA ASN A 43 9.46 -1.92 -2.48
C ASN A 43 8.30 -2.29 -3.41
N ILE A 44 8.38 -1.94 -4.70
CA ILE A 44 7.36 -2.29 -5.69
C ILE A 44 7.26 -3.82 -5.86
N ASP A 45 8.39 -4.52 -5.95
CA ASP A 45 8.43 -5.99 -6.04
C ASP A 45 7.80 -6.64 -4.79
N ARG A 46 8.19 -6.18 -3.59
CA ARG A 46 7.61 -6.67 -2.33
C ARG A 46 6.10 -6.45 -2.27
N LEU A 47 5.64 -5.26 -2.68
CA LEU A 47 4.21 -4.94 -2.73
C LEU A 47 3.48 -5.84 -3.74
N SER A 48 4.04 -6.01 -4.94
CA SER A 48 3.47 -6.87 -5.98
C SER A 48 3.31 -8.32 -5.52
N ARG A 49 4.32 -8.86 -4.83
CA ARG A 49 4.26 -10.21 -4.22
C ARG A 49 3.19 -10.29 -3.14
N ALA A 50 3.12 -9.30 -2.26
CA ALA A 50 2.11 -9.28 -1.19
C ALA A 50 0.68 -9.24 -1.75
N LEU A 51 0.43 -8.41 -2.77
CA LEU A 51 -0.86 -8.32 -3.44
C LEU A 51 -1.20 -9.64 -4.16
N SER A 52 -0.25 -10.22 -4.90
CA SER A 52 -0.43 -11.50 -5.60
C SER A 52 -0.75 -12.63 -4.63
N ASN A 53 -0.08 -12.69 -3.48
CA ASN A 53 -0.37 -13.68 -2.46
C ASN A 53 -1.79 -13.57 -1.91
N GLN A 54 -2.33 -12.34 -1.77
CA GLN A 54 -3.72 -12.14 -1.37
C GLN A 54 -4.70 -12.49 -2.49
N MET A 55 -4.38 -12.18 -3.74
CA MET A 55 -5.18 -12.60 -4.90
C MET A 55 -5.28 -14.13 -5.01
N ASN A 56 -4.20 -14.85 -4.71
CA ASN A 56 -4.17 -16.32 -4.67
C ASN A 56 -5.01 -16.92 -3.53
N GLN A 57 -5.48 -16.11 -2.58
CA GLN A 57 -6.45 -16.49 -1.54
C GLN A 57 -7.87 -16.07 -1.92
N ASP A 58 -8.13 -15.94 -3.23
CA ASP A 58 -9.38 -15.48 -3.82
C ASP A 58 -9.80 -14.06 -3.39
N ARG A 59 -8.89 -13.20 -2.91
CA ARG A 59 -9.22 -11.80 -2.62
C ARG A 59 -9.15 -10.93 -3.88
N GLU A 60 -10.06 -9.97 -3.96
CA GLU A 60 -10.08 -8.97 -5.03
C GLU A 60 -9.26 -7.76 -4.60
N MET A 61 -8.05 -7.65 -5.14
CA MET A 61 -7.11 -6.60 -4.78
C MET A 61 -7.15 -5.45 -5.78
N ILE A 62 -7.35 -4.22 -5.29
CA ILE A 62 -7.28 -2.99 -6.09
C ILE A 62 -6.13 -2.14 -5.55
N LEU A 63 -5.16 -1.80 -6.39
CA LEU A 63 -4.05 -0.93 -6.02
C LEU A 63 -4.30 0.51 -6.49
N VAL A 64 -4.23 1.46 -5.56
CA VAL A 64 -4.21 2.90 -5.87
C VAL A 64 -2.84 3.45 -5.51
N SER A 65 -2.05 3.84 -6.52
CA SER A 65 -0.69 4.32 -6.32
C SER A 65 -0.56 5.83 -6.59
N SER A 66 0.38 6.47 -5.89
CA SER A 66 0.83 7.82 -6.22
C SER A 66 2.15 7.77 -7.01
N GLY A 67 3.04 8.74 -6.86
CA GLY A 67 4.42 8.72 -7.36
C GLY A 67 4.63 8.99 -8.85
N ALA A 68 3.57 9.09 -9.66
CA ALA A 68 3.70 9.46 -11.09
C ALA A 68 4.48 10.76 -11.29
N ILE A 69 4.18 11.81 -10.50
CA ILE A 69 4.87 13.10 -10.57
C ILE A 69 6.33 12.99 -10.13
N ALA A 70 6.61 12.32 -9.00
CA ALA A 70 7.97 12.19 -8.47
C ALA A 70 8.89 11.43 -9.43
N ILE A 71 8.39 10.31 -9.96
CA ILE A 71 9.10 9.52 -10.97
C ILE A 71 9.29 10.33 -12.25
N GLY A 72 8.25 11.07 -12.70
CA GLY A 72 8.32 11.94 -13.87
C GLY A 72 9.41 13.02 -13.73
N LYS A 73 9.45 13.73 -12.60
CA LYS A 73 10.52 14.72 -12.31
C LYS A 73 11.90 14.09 -12.33
N SER A 74 12.07 12.95 -11.65
CA SER A 74 13.32 12.21 -11.65
C SER A 74 13.76 11.75 -13.04
N ARG A 75 12.83 11.42 -13.94
CA ARG A 75 13.13 11.03 -15.33
C ARG A 75 13.55 12.20 -16.20
N LEU A 76 13.00 13.38 -15.94
CA LEU A 76 13.28 14.62 -16.67
C LEU A 76 14.50 15.37 -16.11
N ASN A 77 15.09 14.91 -15.00
CA ASN A 77 16.16 15.59 -14.27
C ASN A 77 15.79 17.03 -13.86
N VAL A 78 14.56 17.22 -13.35
CA VAL A 78 14.02 18.50 -12.86
C VAL A 78 13.59 18.45 -11.40
#